data_AF-A0A6G7Y6D1-F1
#
_entry.id   AF-A0A6G7Y6D1-F1
#
_cell.length_a   1.000
_cell.length_b   1.000
_cell.length_c   1.000
_cell.angle_alpha   90.00
_cell.angle_beta   90.00
_cell.angle_gamma   90.00
#
_symmetry.space_group_name_H-M   'P 1'
#
loop_
_entity.id
_entity.type
_entity.pdbx_description
1 polymer ?
#
loop_
_entity_poly.entity_id
_entity_poly.type
_entity_poly.pdbx_seq_one_letter_code
_entity_poly.pdbx_strand_id
1 'polypeptide(L)'
;MRPAAWLLASVLFFLLGVPLGTALLVATIATPASASVPVGPCTIVGADGTLDVLEPLPAPGTERRASLTNPPTDIPAEVLALYQEAATAYRLPWPLLAGVGMAETNHGHLTGTSSAGAQGLMQFLPATFATYGVDGNRDGNAIITEDADSIHSAAHYLTAMGATDGDDGVRAALLAYNRATWYVNDVLTYAQHYATQVCAAEESDLPNGPDSPCPPIGSTAERGLQPAALRGLRCVKAAFPWIQSMGGVGSRPNISDHPAGRAVDFMIPAWNTPEGRAHGWQVAHWLQAHAGELNVKYVIYDDHVWRAYRSSQGWTPYTHPNGPTSNPTLRHLDHVHLSVNG
;
A
#
# COMPACT_ATOMS: atom_id res chain seq x y z
N MET A 1 34.62 26.14 -56.09
CA MET A 1 33.77 27.35 -56.07
C MET A 1 32.44 26.99 -56.70
N ARG A 2 31.32 27.10 -55.96
CA ARG A 2 29.95 26.95 -56.52
C ARG A 2 29.49 28.30 -57.08
N PRO A 3 28.68 28.32 -58.16
CA PRO A 3 27.22 28.54 -58.02
C PRO A 3 26.41 27.62 -58.99
N ALA A 4 25.28 27.02 -58.63
CA ALA A 4 23.92 27.53 -58.37
C ALA A 4 23.06 27.76 -59.65
N ALA A 5 21.79 27.32 -59.55
CA ALA A 5 20.60 27.64 -60.37
C ALA A 5 20.36 26.88 -61.70
N TRP A 6 19.14 26.54 -62.14
CA TRP A 6 17.76 26.40 -61.61
C TRP A 6 16.90 25.84 -62.80
N LEU A 7 15.73 25.24 -62.50
CA LEU A 7 14.48 25.13 -63.30
C LEU A 7 14.14 23.89 -64.19
N LEU A 8 12.98 23.30 -63.81
CA LEU A 8 11.80 22.90 -64.62
C LEU A 8 11.85 21.69 -65.55
N ALA A 9 11.03 20.67 -65.25
CA ALA A 9 9.77 20.44 -65.99
C ALA A 9 8.94 19.32 -65.33
N SER A 10 7.66 19.61 -65.11
CA SER A 10 6.60 18.67 -64.73
C SER A 10 6.06 17.96 -65.98
N VAL A 11 5.81 16.64 -65.94
CA VAL A 11 4.68 16.01 -66.67
C VAL A 11 4.21 14.76 -65.92
N LEU A 12 2.91 14.76 -65.63
CA LEU A 12 2.05 13.70 -65.09
C LEU A 12 1.79 12.62 -66.16
N PHE A 13 1.70 11.34 -65.80
CA PHE A 13 0.52 10.47 -66.11
C PHE A 13 0.71 9.03 -65.60
N PHE A 14 -0.35 8.51 -65.00
CA PHE A 14 -0.59 7.14 -64.53
C PHE A 14 -0.53 6.10 -65.67
N LEU A 15 -0.07 4.87 -65.37
CA LEU A 15 -0.68 3.62 -65.83
C LEU A 15 -0.09 2.38 -65.12
N LEU A 16 -0.97 1.70 -64.38
CA LEU A 16 -1.09 0.27 -64.04
C LEU A 16 0.09 -0.70 -64.29
N GLY A 17 0.40 -1.50 -63.27
CA GLY A 17 0.95 -2.85 -63.45
C GLY A 17 1.99 -3.27 -62.40
N VAL A 18 1.55 -3.91 -61.32
CA VAL A 18 2.41 -4.56 -60.32
C VAL A 18 3.12 -5.78 -60.95
N PRO A 19 4.39 -6.02 -60.58
CA PRO A 19 4.74 -7.38 -60.17
C PRO A 19 5.42 -7.42 -58.80
N LEU A 20 4.96 -8.39 -58.03
CA LEU A 20 5.42 -8.90 -56.74
C LEU A 20 6.92 -8.75 -56.46
N GLY A 21 7.26 -7.77 -55.62
CA GLY A 21 8.47 -7.79 -54.81
C GLY A 21 8.12 -8.31 -53.42
N THR A 22 8.73 -9.43 -53.03
CA THR A 22 8.68 -9.97 -51.66
C THR A 22 9.26 -8.95 -50.68
N ALA A 23 8.39 -8.15 -50.06
CA ALA A 23 8.72 -7.40 -48.88
C ALA A 23 8.72 -8.37 -47.69
N LEU A 24 9.91 -8.71 -47.22
CA LEU A 24 10.10 -9.42 -45.96
C LEU A 24 9.68 -8.46 -44.83
N LEU A 25 8.41 -8.54 -44.42
CA LEU A 25 7.92 -7.85 -43.23
C LEU A 25 8.53 -8.58 -42.02
N VAL A 26 9.66 -8.09 -41.51
CA VAL A 26 10.10 -8.44 -40.16
C VAL A 26 9.15 -7.71 -39.21
N ALA A 27 8.01 -8.33 -38.92
CA ALA A 27 7.19 -7.93 -37.80
C ALA A 27 8.00 -8.23 -36.54
N THR A 28 8.67 -7.21 -35.97
CA THR A 28 9.05 -7.26 -34.57
C THR A 28 7.75 -7.35 -33.79
N ILE A 29 7.38 -8.58 -33.42
CA ILE A 29 6.37 -8.83 -32.42
C ILE A 29 6.97 -8.25 -31.14
N ALA A 30 6.67 -6.99 -30.84
CA ALA A 30 6.88 -6.48 -29.50
C ALA A 30 5.99 -7.35 -28.63
N THR A 31 6.59 -8.30 -27.90
CA THR A 31 5.91 -8.97 -26.80
C THR A 31 5.29 -7.86 -25.96
N PRO A 32 3.97 -7.86 -25.70
CA PRO A 32 3.43 -6.89 -24.76
C PRO A 32 4.22 -7.10 -23.47
N ALA A 33 4.85 -6.04 -22.97
CA ALA A 33 5.35 -6.03 -21.61
C ALA A 33 4.15 -6.42 -20.75
N SER A 34 4.23 -7.59 -20.14
CA SER A 34 3.12 -8.13 -19.35
C SER A 34 2.97 -7.19 -18.16
N ALA A 35 1.95 -6.35 -18.21
CA ALA A 35 1.68 -5.36 -17.17
C ALA A 35 1.26 -6.10 -15.91
N SER A 36 1.88 -5.75 -14.78
CA SER A 36 1.47 -6.18 -13.45
C SER A 36 0.03 -5.75 -13.20
N VAL A 37 -0.79 -6.64 -12.62
CA VAL A 37 -2.20 -6.34 -12.30
C VAL A 37 -2.29 -5.88 -10.84
N PRO A 38 -2.83 -4.69 -10.55
CA PRO A 38 -3.05 -4.25 -9.17
C PRO A 38 -4.05 -5.19 -8.50
N VAL A 39 -3.69 -5.72 -7.34
CA VAL A 39 -4.60 -6.51 -6.50
C VAL A 39 -5.06 -5.72 -5.30
N GLY A 40 -4.35 -4.63 -4.97
CA GLY A 40 -4.71 -3.80 -3.85
C GLY A 40 -3.70 -2.69 -3.57
N PRO A 41 -3.93 -1.95 -2.48
CA PRO A 41 -3.20 -0.76 -2.08
C PRO A 41 -1.76 -1.02 -1.65
N CYS A 42 -1.48 -2.25 -1.25
CA CYS A 42 -0.21 -2.72 -0.68
C CYS A 42 0.37 -3.87 -1.51
N THR A 43 -0.24 -4.26 -2.65
CA THR A 43 0.12 -5.45 -3.42
C THR A 43 -0.13 -5.28 -4.93
N ILE A 44 0.79 -5.81 -5.72
CA ILE A 44 0.65 -5.97 -7.18
C ILE A 44 0.90 -7.43 -7.55
N VAL A 45 0.19 -7.96 -8.54
CA VAL A 45 0.56 -9.25 -9.13
C VAL A 45 1.64 -9.02 -10.17
N GLY A 46 2.82 -9.57 -9.93
CA GLY A 46 3.95 -9.60 -10.85
C GLY A 46 3.60 -10.29 -12.17
N ALA A 47 4.40 -10.02 -13.21
CA ALA A 47 4.16 -10.55 -14.55
C ALA A 47 4.22 -12.11 -14.63
N ASP A 48 4.82 -12.75 -13.64
CA ASP A 48 4.92 -14.20 -13.45
C ASP A 48 3.84 -14.77 -12.51
N GLY A 49 2.92 -13.93 -12.03
CA GLY A 49 1.84 -14.34 -11.14
C GLY A 49 2.20 -14.33 -9.65
N THR A 50 3.37 -13.82 -9.26
CA THR A 50 3.72 -13.63 -7.83
C THR A 50 2.95 -12.44 -7.24
N LEU A 51 2.61 -12.52 -5.96
CA LEU A 51 2.06 -11.39 -5.23
C LEU A 51 3.24 -10.56 -4.70
N ASP A 52 3.57 -9.48 -5.39
CA ASP A 52 4.58 -8.53 -4.93
C ASP A 52 3.92 -7.56 -3.96
N VAL A 53 4.26 -7.71 -2.68
CA VAL A 53 3.94 -6.70 -1.66
C VAL A 53 4.77 -5.46 -1.99
N LEU A 54 4.13 -4.32 -2.19
CA LEU A 54 4.86 -3.06 -2.35
C LEU A 54 5.73 -2.86 -1.10
N GLU A 55 7.03 -2.64 -1.30
CA GLU A 55 7.98 -2.42 -0.19
C GLU A 55 7.37 -1.40 0.80
N PRO A 56 7.38 -1.70 2.11
CA PRO A 56 6.77 -0.83 3.09
C PRO A 56 7.38 0.56 3.01
N LEU A 57 6.53 1.59 3.03
CA LEU A 57 6.99 2.97 2.95
C LEU A 57 8.04 3.29 4.02
N PRO A 58 9.10 4.04 3.66
CA PRO A 58 10.17 4.35 4.60
C PRO A 58 9.63 5.08 5.83
N ALA A 59 10.17 4.73 7.00
CA ALA A 59 9.79 5.38 8.25
C ALA A 59 10.04 6.90 8.23
N PRO A 60 9.14 7.74 8.75
CA PRO A 60 9.42 9.17 8.86
C PRO A 60 10.64 9.41 9.75
N GLY A 61 11.48 10.36 9.35
CA GLY A 61 12.55 10.86 10.20
C GLY A 61 12.04 11.74 11.34
N THR A 62 12.96 12.23 12.17
CA THR A 62 12.64 12.93 13.42
C THR A 62 12.29 14.40 13.23
N GLU A 63 12.86 15.09 12.24
CA GLU A 63 12.50 16.49 11.96
C GLU A 63 11.14 16.51 11.24
N ARG A 64 10.09 16.89 11.94
CA ARG A 64 8.73 17.08 11.43
C ARG A 64 8.22 18.47 11.77
N ARG A 65 7.28 18.99 10.99
CA ARG A 65 6.69 20.30 11.25
C ARG A 65 5.17 20.23 11.12
N ALA A 66 4.64 20.24 9.91
CA ALA A 66 3.21 20.34 9.66
C ALA A 66 2.46 19.17 10.32
N SER A 67 3.00 17.95 10.25
CA SER A 67 2.36 16.75 10.80
C SER A 67 2.29 16.71 12.33
N LEU A 68 2.99 17.62 13.03
CA LEU A 68 2.89 17.74 14.49
C LEU A 68 1.63 18.48 14.95
N THR A 69 1.08 19.34 14.09
CA THR A 69 -0.08 20.19 14.43
C THR A 69 -1.28 19.99 13.51
N ASN A 70 -1.06 19.41 12.34
CA ASN A 70 -2.10 19.13 11.36
C ASN A 70 -2.27 17.60 11.28
N PRO A 71 -3.24 17.01 12.00
CA PRO A 71 -3.44 15.56 11.93
C PRO A 71 -3.93 15.14 10.53
N PRO A 72 -3.66 13.89 10.10
CA PRO A 72 -4.31 13.31 8.93
C PRO A 72 -5.83 13.46 9.02
N THR A 73 -6.47 13.64 7.86
CA THR A 73 -7.93 13.75 7.73
C THR A 73 -8.45 12.66 6.80
N ASP A 74 -9.77 12.47 6.80
CA ASP A 74 -10.42 11.56 5.87
C ASP A 74 -10.21 12.02 4.42
N ILE A 75 -10.00 11.07 3.52
CA ILE A 75 -9.81 11.34 2.10
C ILE A 75 -11.19 11.35 1.43
N PRO A 76 -11.56 12.39 0.66
CA PRO A 76 -12.75 12.35 -0.18
C PRO A 76 -12.72 11.12 -1.11
N ALA A 77 -13.85 10.43 -1.25
CA ALA A 77 -13.88 9.12 -1.93
C ALA A 77 -13.41 9.21 -3.40
N GLU A 78 -13.78 10.29 -4.08
CA GLU A 78 -13.36 10.62 -5.43
C GLU A 78 -11.84 10.85 -5.54
N VAL A 79 -11.23 11.51 -4.54
CA VAL A 79 -9.79 11.75 -4.48
C VAL A 79 -9.04 10.44 -4.17
N LEU A 80 -9.57 9.61 -3.27
CA LEU A 80 -9.01 8.30 -2.96
C LEU A 80 -8.95 7.40 -4.20
N ALA A 81 -10.04 7.36 -4.98
CA ALA A 81 -10.08 6.59 -6.22
C ALA A 81 -8.99 7.04 -7.21
N LEU A 82 -8.76 8.36 -7.32
CA LEU A 82 -7.72 8.92 -8.17
C LEU A 82 -6.31 8.61 -7.67
N TYR A 83 -6.06 8.64 -6.35
CA TYR A 83 -4.78 8.18 -5.81
C TYR A 83 -4.53 6.71 -6.15
N GLN A 84 -5.53 5.85 -6.00
CA GLN A 84 -5.41 4.42 -6.30
C GLN A 84 -5.19 4.16 -7.80
N GLU A 85 -5.91 4.86 -8.68
CA GLU A 85 -5.72 4.78 -10.13
C GLU A 85 -4.30 5.22 -10.54
N ALA A 86 -3.86 6.38 -10.08
CA ALA A 86 -2.53 6.89 -10.42
C ALA A 86 -1.43 5.99 -9.85
N ALA A 87 -1.55 5.56 -8.59
CA ALA A 87 -0.58 4.67 -7.96
C ALA A 87 -0.45 3.34 -8.71
N THR A 88 -1.57 2.78 -9.17
CA THR A 88 -1.61 1.61 -10.04
C THR A 88 -0.81 1.85 -11.32
N ALA A 89 -1.11 2.94 -12.03
CA ALA A 89 -0.48 3.25 -13.32
C ALA A 89 1.04 3.44 -13.20
N TYR A 90 1.51 3.95 -12.05
CA TYR A 90 2.91 4.29 -11.81
C TYR A 90 3.66 3.31 -10.90
N ARG A 91 3.00 2.23 -10.46
CA ARG A 91 3.53 1.22 -9.51
C ARG A 91 4.07 1.86 -8.23
N LEU A 92 3.30 2.78 -7.68
CA LEU A 92 3.56 3.40 -6.38
C LEU A 92 2.58 2.86 -5.35
N PRO A 93 2.90 2.90 -4.05
CA PRO A 93 1.90 2.75 -3.00
C PRO A 93 1.02 4.01 -2.98
N TRP A 94 -0.30 3.89 -3.20
CA TRP A 94 -1.19 5.07 -3.17
C TRP A 94 -1.14 5.87 -1.85
N PRO A 95 -0.84 5.29 -0.66
CA PRO A 95 -0.66 6.08 0.54
C PRO A 95 0.46 7.13 0.41
N LEU A 96 1.45 6.92 -0.46
CA LEU A 96 2.46 7.94 -0.78
C LEU A 96 1.83 9.17 -1.42
N LEU A 97 0.94 8.98 -2.40
CA LEU A 97 0.22 10.07 -3.06
C LEU A 97 -0.72 10.77 -2.09
N ALA A 98 -1.43 10.01 -1.25
CA ALA A 98 -2.25 10.59 -0.19
C ALA A 98 -1.45 11.35 0.85
N GLY A 99 -0.23 10.91 1.18
CA GLY A 99 0.68 11.65 2.06
C GLY A 99 1.06 13.01 1.48
N VAL A 100 1.36 13.06 0.17
CA VAL A 100 1.62 14.31 -0.55
C VAL A 100 0.37 15.20 -0.56
N GLY A 101 -0.79 14.69 -0.99
CA GLY A 101 -2.01 15.51 -1.06
C GLY A 101 -2.50 16.00 0.31
N MET A 102 -2.28 15.24 1.38
CA MET A 102 -2.50 15.71 2.75
C MET A 102 -1.59 16.89 3.08
N ALA A 103 -0.29 16.78 2.77
CA ALA A 103 0.70 17.80 3.05
C ALA A 103 0.48 19.09 2.24
N GLU A 104 0.04 18.95 0.98
CA GLU A 104 -0.12 20.08 0.06
C GLU A 104 -1.43 20.84 0.27
N THR A 105 -2.57 20.12 0.35
CA THR A 105 -3.89 20.78 0.30
C THR A 105 -4.93 20.16 1.21
N ASN A 106 -4.54 19.24 2.11
CA ASN A 106 -5.49 18.45 2.89
C ASN A 106 -6.47 17.74 1.93
N HIS A 107 -5.95 16.96 0.98
CA HIS A 107 -6.72 16.21 -0.03
C HIS A 107 -7.67 17.05 -0.88
N GLY A 108 -7.26 18.27 -1.23
CA GLY A 108 -8.08 19.17 -2.06
C GLY A 108 -9.05 20.06 -1.26
N HIS A 109 -9.07 19.97 0.08
CA HIS A 109 -9.87 20.89 0.90
C HIS A 109 -9.34 22.33 0.85
N LEU A 110 -8.06 22.54 0.51
CA LEU A 110 -7.39 23.84 0.48
C LEU A 110 -6.59 24.04 -0.83
N THR A 111 -7.27 24.13 -1.98
CA THR A 111 -6.64 24.24 -3.33
C THR A 111 -6.27 25.67 -3.76
N GLY A 112 -6.14 26.61 -2.83
CA GLY A 112 -5.72 27.97 -3.14
C GLY A 112 -4.35 28.01 -3.83
N THR A 113 -4.15 28.96 -4.76
CA THR A 113 -2.83 29.17 -5.36
C THR A 113 -1.86 29.71 -4.31
N SER A 114 -0.71 29.05 -4.14
CA SER A 114 0.29 29.49 -3.17
C SER A 114 0.96 30.80 -3.59
N SER A 115 1.66 31.46 -2.66
CA SER A 115 2.45 32.67 -2.97
C SER A 115 3.58 32.41 -3.97
N ALA A 116 4.05 31.16 -4.09
CA ALA A 116 5.01 30.72 -5.10
C ALA A 116 4.35 30.38 -6.45
N GLY A 117 3.03 30.43 -6.54
CA GLY A 117 2.26 30.11 -7.74
C GLY A 117 1.92 28.63 -7.90
N ALA A 118 2.06 27.83 -6.85
CA ALA A 118 1.69 26.42 -6.86
C ALA A 118 0.16 26.26 -6.91
N GLN A 119 -0.33 25.30 -7.70
CA GLN A 119 -1.74 25.16 -8.04
C GLN A 119 -2.19 23.70 -7.97
N GLY A 120 -3.51 23.50 -7.86
CA GLY A 120 -4.13 22.18 -7.85
C GLY A 120 -3.94 21.43 -6.53
N LEU A 121 -4.53 20.25 -6.45
CA LEU A 121 -4.56 19.38 -5.28
C LEU A 121 -3.14 19.00 -4.82
N MET A 122 -2.23 18.79 -5.76
CA MET A 122 -0.85 18.39 -5.48
C MET A 122 0.14 19.57 -5.51
N GLN A 123 -0.35 20.81 -5.58
CA GLN A 123 0.44 22.06 -5.52
C GLN A 123 1.65 22.07 -6.48
N PHE A 124 1.40 21.81 -7.76
CA PHE A 124 2.43 21.93 -8.78
C PHE A 124 2.72 23.40 -9.14
N LEU A 125 3.99 23.72 -9.33
CA LEU A 125 4.36 24.92 -10.09
C LEU A 125 4.04 24.70 -11.58
N PRO A 126 3.51 25.72 -12.30
CA PRO A 126 3.16 25.57 -13.71
C PRO A 126 4.30 25.10 -14.61
N ALA A 127 5.54 25.52 -14.34
CA ALA A 127 6.71 25.08 -15.11
C ALA A 127 7.00 23.58 -14.92
N THR A 128 6.83 23.06 -13.70
CA THR A 128 6.99 21.64 -13.41
C THR A 128 5.88 20.83 -14.09
N PHE A 129 4.63 21.29 -14.02
CA PHE A 129 3.52 20.63 -14.69
C PHE A 129 3.64 20.65 -16.21
N ALA A 130 4.21 21.69 -16.82
CA ALA A 130 4.48 21.70 -18.25
C ALA A 130 5.43 20.57 -18.69
N THR A 131 6.23 20.01 -17.78
CA THR A 131 7.16 18.90 -18.05
C THR A 131 6.57 17.54 -17.66
N TYR A 132 5.87 17.46 -16.52
CA TYR A 132 5.41 16.20 -15.94
C TYR A 132 3.89 16.02 -15.97
N GLY A 133 3.15 16.99 -16.51
CA GLY A 133 1.70 17.01 -16.58
C GLY A 133 1.16 15.78 -17.31
N VAL A 134 0.12 15.19 -16.74
CA VAL A 134 -0.60 14.04 -17.28
C VAL A 134 -2.07 14.38 -17.35
N ASP A 135 -2.68 14.12 -18.50
CA ASP A 135 -4.13 14.06 -18.68
C ASP A 135 -4.63 12.76 -18.04
N GLY A 136 -4.98 12.86 -16.76
CA GLY A 136 -5.37 11.73 -15.90
C GLY A 136 -6.82 11.31 -16.13
N ASN A 137 -7.70 12.25 -16.48
CA ASN A 137 -9.10 11.97 -16.78
C ASN A 137 -9.34 11.49 -18.24
N ARG A 138 -8.33 11.65 -19.12
CA ARG A 138 -8.30 11.27 -20.53
C ARG A 138 -9.27 12.06 -21.41
N ASP A 139 -9.51 13.32 -21.07
CA ASP A 139 -10.39 14.22 -21.82
C ASP A 139 -9.70 14.95 -23.00
N GLY A 140 -8.38 14.80 -23.10
CA GLY A 140 -7.54 15.41 -24.12
C GLY A 140 -6.75 16.62 -23.63
N ASN A 141 -6.91 17.06 -22.38
CA ASN A 141 -6.21 18.20 -21.80
C ASN A 141 -5.57 17.83 -20.46
N ALA A 142 -4.36 18.30 -20.21
CA ALA A 142 -3.74 18.24 -18.89
C ALA A 142 -3.89 19.62 -18.21
N ILE A 143 -4.70 19.69 -17.14
CA ILE A 143 -5.06 20.91 -16.42
C ILE A 143 -4.65 20.77 -14.95
N ILE A 144 -3.70 21.60 -14.48
CA ILE A 144 -3.14 21.54 -13.12
C ILE A 144 -4.21 21.49 -12.01
N THR A 145 -5.29 22.24 -12.20
CA THR A 145 -6.33 22.40 -11.18
C THR A 145 -7.38 21.30 -11.19
N GLU A 146 -7.32 20.36 -12.13
CA GLU A 146 -8.17 19.17 -12.09
C GLU A 146 -7.51 18.08 -11.25
N ASP A 147 -8.28 17.48 -10.34
CA ASP A 147 -7.74 16.55 -9.35
C ASP A 147 -7.09 15.33 -10.01
N ALA A 148 -7.73 14.77 -11.04
CA ALA A 148 -7.23 13.60 -11.76
C ALA A 148 -5.85 13.89 -12.39
N ASP A 149 -5.71 15.02 -13.04
CA ASP A 149 -4.48 15.44 -13.71
C ASP A 149 -3.41 15.81 -12.70
N SER A 150 -3.76 16.56 -11.65
CA SER A 150 -2.85 16.94 -10.59
C SER A 150 -2.26 15.70 -9.91
N ILE A 151 -3.08 14.69 -9.63
CA ILE A 151 -2.68 13.44 -8.95
C ILE A 151 -1.84 12.56 -9.88
N HIS A 152 -2.27 12.33 -11.12
CA HIS A 152 -1.49 11.53 -12.08
C HIS A 152 -0.15 12.19 -12.41
N SER A 153 -0.10 13.53 -12.45
CA SER A 153 1.16 14.27 -12.63
C SER A 153 2.10 14.13 -11.43
N ALA A 154 1.57 14.06 -10.20
CA ALA A 154 2.38 13.79 -9.02
C ALA A 154 2.97 12.38 -9.04
N ALA A 155 2.18 11.37 -9.41
CA ALA A 155 2.65 10.00 -9.55
C ALA A 155 3.74 9.90 -10.64
N HIS A 156 3.51 10.52 -11.80
CA HIS A 156 4.51 10.60 -12.87
C HIS A 156 5.81 11.25 -12.42
N TYR A 157 5.72 12.41 -11.75
CA TYR A 157 6.87 13.12 -11.23
C TYR A 157 7.68 12.27 -10.24
N LEU A 158 7.01 11.68 -9.24
CA LEU A 158 7.67 10.88 -8.21
C LEU A 158 8.38 9.66 -8.82
N THR A 159 7.72 8.95 -9.73
CA THR A 159 8.34 7.81 -10.43
C THR A 159 9.52 8.27 -11.30
N ALA A 160 9.40 9.39 -12.00
CA ALA A 160 10.52 9.96 -12.78
C ALA A 160 11.72 10.34 -11.90
N MET A 161 11.49 10.68 -10.63
CA MET A 161 12.54 10.97 -9.64
C MET A 161 13.05 9.74 -8.89
N GLY A 162 12.62 8.52 -9.25
CA GLY A 162 13.13 7.27 -8.68
C GLY A 162 12.36 6.77 -7.45
N ALA A 163 11.10 7.18 -7.25
CA ALA A 163 10.31 6.71 -6.11
C ALA A 163 10.09 5.18 -6.09
N THR A 164 10.36 4.48 -7.19
CA THR A 164 10.31 3.00 -7.29
C THR A 164 11.62 2.31 -6.87
N ASP A 165 12.67 3.07 -6.56
CA ASP A 165 14.02 2.55 -6.26
C ASP A 165 14.22 2.27 -4.76
N GLY A 166 13.17 1.79 -4.10
CA GLY A 166 13.13 1.51 -2.66
C GLY A 166 13.12 2.76 -1.78
N ASP A 167 13.41 2.57 -0.48
CA ASP A 167 13.35 3.62 0.55
C ASP A 167 14.14 4.89 0.20
N ASP A 168 15.36 4.72 -0.29
CA ASP A 168 16.23 5.85 -0.66
C ASP A 168 15.66 6.59 -1.88
N GLY A 169 15.08 5.85 -2.84
CA GLY A 169 14.38 6.40 -3.99
C GLY A 169 13.16 7.24 -3.60
N VAL A 170 12.29 6.72 -2.72
CA VAL A 170 11.13 7.46 -2.20
C VAL A 170 11.55 8.75 -1.52
N ARG A 171 12.57 8.70 -0.64
CA ARG A 171 13.07 9.90 0.06
C ARG A 171 13.67 10.91 -0.91
N ALA A 172 14.45 10.45 -1.89
CA ALA A 172 15.06 11.31 -2.89
C ALA A 172 14.00 11.99 -3.77
N ALA A 173 12.96 11.25 -4.16
CA ALA A 173 11.84 11.77 -4.95
C ALA A 173 11.02 12.81 -4.18
N LEU A 174 10.69 12.57 -2.91
CA LEU A 174 10.00 13.55 -2.05
C LEU A 174 10.87 14.79 -1.81
N LEU A 175 12.18 14.62 -1.66
CA LEU A 175 13.11 15.75 -1.53
C LEU A 175 13.23 16.53 -2.85
N ALA A 176 13.08 15.87 -4.00
CA ALA A 176 13.01 16.53 -5.29
C ALA A 176 11.71 17.34 -5.45
N TYR A 177 10.59 16.76 -4.99
CA TYR A 177 9.26 17.39 -4.97
C TYR A 177 9.26 18.68 -4.13
N ASN A 178 9.81 18.60 -2.92
CA ASN A 178 10.02 19.75 -2.05
C ASN A 178 11.38 19.62 -1.35
N ARG A 179 12.26 20.60 -1.53
CA ARG A 179 13.67 20.59 -1.08
C ARG A 179 13.83 20.81 0.43
N ALA A 180 13.04 20.11 1.23
CA ALA A 180 13.04 20.17 2.67
C ALA A 180 12.92 18.77 3.30
N THR A 181 13.90 18.39 4.12
CA THR A 181 13.87 17.11 4.84
C THR A 181 12.65 16.99 5.77
N TRP A 182 12.22 18.09 6.39
CA TRP A 182 11.02 18.08 7.23
C TRP A 182 9.75 17.78 6.44
N TYR A 183 9.66 18.21 5.18
CA TYR A 183 8.52 17.90 4.31
C TYR A 183 8.49 16.42 3.98
N VAL A 184 9.65 15.83 3.65
CA VAL A 184 9.77 14.38 3.43
C VAL A 184 9.23 13.60 4.63
N ASN A 185 9.59 14.00 5.84
CA ASN A 185 9.15 13.32 7.06
C ASN A 185 7.67 13.56 7.40
N ASP A 186 7.13 14.75 7.09
CA ASP A 186 5.70 15.05 7.25
C ASP A 186 4.87 14.19 6.28
N VAL A 187 5.25 14.13 5.00
CA VAL A 187 4.60 13.27 3.99
C VAL A 187 4.65 11.81 4.39
N LEU A 188 5.82 11.29 4.80
CA LEU A 188 5.95 9.89 5.22
C LEU A 188 5.14 9.60 6.50
N THR A 189 4.96 10.58 7.40
CA THR A 189 4.07 10.41 8.55
C THR A 189 2.62 10.21 8.11
N TYR A 190 2.13 11.04 7.20
CA TYR A 190 0.76 10.91 6.67
C TYR A 190 0.59 9.64 5.83
N ALA A 191 1.56 9.33 4.97
CA ALA A 191 1.52 8.15 4.13
C ALA A 191 1.48 6.86 4.96
N GLN A 192 2.25 6.79 6.06
CA GLN A 192 2.15 5.67 7.00
C GLN A 192 0.79 5.59 7.67
N HIS A 193 0.20 6.71 8.08
CA HIS A 193 -1.15 6.71 8.64
C HIS A 193 -2.17 6.06 7.69
N TYR A 194 -2.20 6.51 6.43
CA TYR A 194 -3.12 5.96 5.42
C TYR A 194 -2.80 4.51 5.06
N ALA A 195 -1.51 4.13 5.03
CA ALA A 195 -1.11 2.73 4.84
C ALA A 195 -1.64 1.83 5.97
N THR A 196 -1.60 2.30 7.22
CA THR A 196 -2.17 1.55 8.37
C THR A 196 -3.70 1.51 8.40
N GLN A 197 -4.38 2.46 7.74
CA GLN A 197 -5.83 2.42 7.60
C GLN A 197 -6.28 1.42 6.54
N VAL A 198 -5.52 1.26 5.44
CA VAL A 198 -5.99 0.52 4.26
C VAL A 198 -5.31 -0.82 4.04
N CYS A 199 -4.05 -1.04 4.47
CA CYS A 199 -3.61 -2.43 4.62
C CYS A 199 -4.46 -3.15 5.68
N ALA A 200 -5.10 -2.42 6.61
CA ALA A 200 -6.12 -2.92 7.54
C ALA A 200 -7.55 -2.99 6.95
N ALA A 201 -7.80 -2.40 5.78
CA ALA A 201 -9.12 -2.25 5.16
C ALA A 201 -9.21 -2.78 3.71
N GLU A 202 -8.39 -3.74 3.31
CA GLU A 202 -8.78 -4.71 2.27
C GLU A 202 -9.77 -5.72 2.86
N GLU A 203 -10.85 -5.20 3.44
CA GLU A 203 -12.03 -5.94 3.89
C GLU A 203 -12.72 -6.65 2.70
N SER A 204 -12.36 -6.31 1.45
CA SER A 204 -12.81 -6.98 0.22
C SER A 204 -12.08 -8.28 -0.14
N ASP A 205 -10.91 -8.56 0.43
CA ASP A 205 -10.21 -9.86 0.30
C ASP A 205 -10.17 -10.65 1.62
N LEU A 206 -10.58 -10.01 2.71
CA LEU A 206 -10.75 -10.68 3.98
C LEU A 206 -12.02 -11.56 3.96
N PRO A 207 -11.95 -12.80 4.46
CA PRO A 207 -13.15 -13.61 4.58
C PRO A 207 -14.23 -12.87 5.37
N ASN A 208 -15.46 -12.83 4.87
CA ASN A 208 -16.60 -12.35 5.66
C ASN A 208 -16.71 -13.12 6.99
N GLY A 209 -17.24 -12.48 8.02
CA GLY A 209 -17.59 -13.12 9.28
C GLY A 209 -17.28 -12.24 10.47
N PRO A 210 -17.00 -12.82 11.66
CA PRO A 210 -17.30 -14.20 12.02
C PRO A 210 -18.81 -14.48 11.93
N ASP A 211 -19.22 -15.19 10.89
CA ASP A 211 -20.59 -15.71 10.77
C ASP A 211 -20.83 -16.77 11.85
N SER A 212 -22.00 -16.73 12.47
CA SER A 212 -22.39 -17.78 13.41
C SER A 212 -23.02 -18.95 12.65
N PRO A 213 -22.60 -20.20 12.91
CA PRO A 213 -21.66 -20.64 13.94
C PRO A 213 -20.21 -20.82 13.46
N CYS A 214 -19.22 -20.47 14.30
CA CYS A 214 -17.83 -20.95 14.18
C CYS A 214 -17.70 -22.30 14.92
N PRO A 215 -17.74 -23.45 14.22
CA PRO A 215 -17.92 -24.75 14.86
C PRO A 215 -16.64 -25.22 15.57
N PRO A 216 -16.75 -26.19 16.51
CA PRO A 216 -15.60 -26.88 17.07
C PRO A 216 -14.70 -27.47 15.99
N ILE A 217 -13.39 -27.28 16.14
CA ILE A 217 -12.41 -27.76 15.15
C ILE A 217 -11.69 -29.03 15.62
N GLY A 218 -11.92 -29.49 16.86
CA GLY A 218 -11.30 -30.70 17.41
C GLY A 218 -9.81 -30.55 17.72
N SER A 219 -9.28 -29.32 17.73
CA SER A 219 -7.89 -29.03 18.03
C SER A 219 -7.63 -29.09 19.53
N THR A 220 -6.45 -29.59 19.91
CA THR A 220 -6.00 -29.56 21.31
C THR A 220 -5.87 -28.14 21.85
N ALA A 221 -5.68 -27.14 20.98
CA ALA A 221 -5.61 -25.73 21.32
C ALA A 221 -6.94 -25.18 21.89
N GLU A 222 -8.08 -25.84 21.63
CA GLU A 222 -9.39 -25.44 22.18
C GLU A 222 -9.49 -25.67 23.70
N ARG A 223 -8.67 -26.56 24.27
CA ARG A 223 -8.82 -27.00 25.66
C ARG A 223 -8.47 -25.89 26.65
N GLY A 224 -9.43 -25.57 27.51
CA GLY A 224 -9.25 -24.60 28.61
C GLY A 224 -9.30 -23.14 28.19
N LEU A 225 -9.58 -22.84 26.92
CA LEU A 225 -9.81 -21.46 26.47
C LEU A 225 -11.10 -20.91 27.07
N GLN A 226 -11.07 -19.62 27.41
CA GLN A 226 -12.25 -18.86 27.78
C GLN A 226 -13.17 -18.67 26.56
N PRO A 227 -14.48 -18.40 26.76
CA PRO A 227 -15.45 -18.36 25.67
C PRO A 227 -15.05 -17.45 24.49
N ALA A 228 -14.54 -16.24 24.77
CA ALA A 228 -14.11 -15.31 23.72
C ALA A 228 -12.88 -15.82 22.96
N ALA A 229 -11.88 -16.38 23.65
CA ALA A 229 -10.68 -16.94 23.01
C ALA A 229 -11.02 -18.19 22.19
N LEU A 230 -11.93 -19.03 22.70
CA LEU A 230 -12.42 -20.20 21.98
C LEU A 230 -13.19 -19.80 20.72
N ARG A 231 -14.03 -18.75 20.78
CA ARG A 231 -14.70 -18.18 19.61
C ARG A 231 -13.68 -17.67 18.60
N GLY A 232 -12.72 -16.85 19.04
CA GLY A 232 -11.63 -16.33 18.21
C GLY A 232 -10.86 -17.43 17.49
N LEU A 233 -10.43 -18.47 18.22
CA LEU A 233 -9.73 -19.62 17.64
C LEU A 233 -10.55 -20.28 16.51
N ARG A 234 -11.82 -20.57 16.77
CA ARG A 234 -12.69 -21.27 15.80
C ARG A 234 -12.98 -20.41 14.58
N CYS A 235 -13.28 -19.13 14.79
CA CYS A 235 -13.62 -18.24 13.69
C CYS A 235 -12.41 -17.95 12.80
N VAL A 236 -11.22 -17.74 13.38
CA VAL A 236 -10.00 -17.62 12.58
C VAL A 236 -9.72 -18.89 11.79
N LYS A 237 -9.88 -20.09 12.38
CA LYS A 237 -9.71 -21.34 11.62
C LYS A 237 -10.73 -21.51 10.50
N ALA A 238 -11.97 -21.03 10.69
CA ALA A 238 -13.00 -21.05 9.65
C ALA A 238 -12.67 -20.08 8.50
N ALA A 239 -12.24 -18.85 8.84
CA ALA A 239 -11.85 -17.81 7.88
C ALA A 239 -10.55 -18.17 7.14
N PHE A 240 -9.60 -18.80 7.83
CA PHE A 240 -8.28 -19.15 7.30
C PHE A 240 -7.99 -20.65 7.45
N PRO A 241 -8.60 -21.51 6.62
CA PRO A 241 -8.45 -22.97 6.71
C PRO A 241 -7.00 -23.45 6.55
N TRP A 242 -6.14 -22.66 5.92
CA TRP A 242 -4.72 -22.97 5.72
C TRP A 242 -3.89 -22.94 7.01
N ILE A 243 -4.37 -22.32 8.10
CA ILE A 243 -3.69 -22.35 9.41
C ILE A 243 -3.76 -23.78 9.98
N GLN A 244 -2.64 -24.51 9.99
CA GLN A 244 -2.62 -25.90 10.45
C GLN A 244 -2.26 -26.06 11.93
N SER A 245 -1.59 -25.07 12.53
CA SER A 245 -1.09 -25.15 13.91
C SER A 245 -1.48 -23.91 14.69
N MET A 246 -1.96 -24.14 15.92
CA MET A 246 -2.40 -23.10 16.84
C MET A 246 -1.95 -23.41 18.26
N GLY A 247 -1.52 -22.39 19.00
CA GLY A 247 -1.23 -22.45 20.43
C GLY A 247 -2.43 -21.97 21.25
N GLY A 248 -2.85 -22.77 22.24
CA GLY A 248 -3.92 -22.42 23.18
C GLY A 248 -3.39 -22.13 24.58
N VAL A 249 -4.05 -22.68 25.60
CA VAL A 249 -3.60 -22.61 27.00
C VAL A 249 -2.21 -23.23 27.16
N GLY A 250 -1.33 -22.54 27.86
CA GLY A 250 -0.03 -23.08 28.24
C GLY A 250 0.77 -22.11 29.10
N SER A 251 1.75 -22.65 29.84
CA SER A 251 2.71 -21.83 30.57
C SER A 251 3.53 -20.98 29.60
N ARG A 252 3.83 -19.74 30.01
CA ARG A 252 4.69 -18.82 29.26
C ARG A 252 5.66 -18.18 30.26
N PRO A 253 6.92 -17.92 29.86
CA PRO A 253 7.95 -17.40 30.76
C PRO A 253 7.70 -15.95 31.25
N ASN A 254 6.73 -15.24 30.65
CA ASN A 254 6.42 -13.84 30.94
C ASN A 254 4.92 -13.66 31.26
N ILE A 255 4.54 -12.45 31.69
CA ILE A 255 3.14 -12.03 31.82
C ILE A 255 2.45 -12.31 30.49
N SER A 256 1.47 -13.21 30.52
CA SER A 256 0.80 -13.72 29.35
C SER A 256 -0.65 -14.02 29.65
N ASP A 257 -1.50 -13.84 28.64
CA ASP A 257 -2.91 -14.18 28.70
C ASP A 257 -3.14 -15.70 28.40
N HIS A 258 -2.12 -16.45 27.93
CA HIS A 258 -2.23 -17.89 27.65
C HIS A 258 -2.56 -18.77 28.86
N PRO A 259 -1.89 -18.64 30.03
CA PRO A 259 -2.21 -19.49 31.19
C PRO A 259 -3.64 -19.32 31.69
N ALA A 260 -4.23 -18.15 31.46
CA ALA A 260 -5.61 -17.85 31.84
C ALA A 260 -6.65 -18.24 30.77
N GLY A 261 -6.21 -18.82 29.64
CA GLY A 261 -7.08 -19.20 28.52
C GLY A 261 -7.63 -18.01 27.73
N ARG A 262 -6.99 -16.85 27.78
CA ARG A 262 -7.42 -15.63 27.08
C ARG A 262 -6.60 -15.31 25.84
N ALA A 263 -5.71 -16.21 25.40
CA ALA A 263 -4.88 -15.98 24.23
C ALA A 263 -4.76 -17.20 23.33
N VAL A 264 -4.53 -16.92 22.04
CA VAL A 264 -4.38 -17.90 20.97
C VAL A 264 -3.23 -17.45 20.05
N ASP A 265 -2.32 -18.36 19.76
CA ASP A 265 -1.26 -18.15 18.77
C ASP A 265 -1.65 -18.87 17.46
N PHE A 266 -1.69 -18.15 16.35
CA PHE A 266 -1.95 -18.72 15.02
C PHE A 266 -0.65 -18.83 14.23
N MET A 267 -0.12 -20.04 14.08
CA MET A 267 1.18 -20.24 13.43
C MET A 267 1.08 -20.02 11.93
N ILE A 268 1.98 -19.20 11.39
CA ILE A 268 1.98 -18.80 9.99
C ILE A 268 2.93 -19.71 9.19
N PRO A 269 2.44 -20.49 8.21
CA PRO A 269 3.29 -21.27 7.32
C PRO A 269 4.22 -20.36 6.52
N ALA A 270 5.46 -20.78 6.30
CA ALA A 270 6.46 -20.03 5.54
C ALA A 270 6.62 -18.57 6.01
N TRP A 271 6.45 -18.29 7.30
CA TRP A 271 6.47 -16.94 7.88
C TRP A 271 7.71 -16.10 7.52
N ASN A 272 8.83 -16.76 7.21
CA ASN A 272 10.09 -16.13 6.82
C ASN A 272 10.17 -15.77 5.33
N THR A 273 9.05 -15.85 4.61
CA THR A 273 8.89 -15.44 3.21
C THR A 273 7.95 -14.24 3.11
N PRO A 274 8.05 -13.41 2.06
CA PRO A 274 7.09 -12.32 1.83
C PRO A 274 5.63 -12.80 1.82
N GLU A 275 5.35 -13.94 1.20
CA GLU A 275 4.00 -14.50 1.08
C GLU A 275 3.46 -14.98 2.43
N GLY A 276 4.29 -15.68 3.21
CA GLY A 276 3.93 -16.07 4.57
C GLY A 276 3.70 -14.86 5.47
N ARG A 277 4.54 -13.83 5.37
CA ARG A 277 4.38 -12.58 6.10
C ARG A 277 3.07 -11.86 5.73
N ALA A 278 2.71 -11.85 4.45
CA ALA A 278 1.44 -11.30 3.98
C ALA A 278 0.24 -12.06 4.57
N HIS A 279 0.28 -13.40 4.60
CA HIS A 279 -0.77 -14.20 5.24
C HIS A 279 -0.95 -13.89 6.73
N GLY A 280 0.15 -13.66 7.46
CA GLY A 280 0.05 -13.26 8.87
C GLY A 280 -0.63 -11.90 9.04
N TRP A 281 -0.31 -10.93 8.18
CA TRP A 281 -0.97 -9.62 8.20
C TRP A 281 -2.47 -9.70 7.85
N GLN A 282 -2.87 -10.60 6.94
CA GLN A 282 -4.29 -10.86 6.65
C GLN A 282 -5.05 -11.32 7.92
N VAL A 283 -4.50 -12.29 8.64
CA VAL A 283 -5.13 -12.78 9.89
C VAL A 283 -5.19 -11.68 10.96
N ALA A 284 -4.11 -10.91 11.09
CA ALA A 284 -4.01 -9.82 12.06
C ALA A 284 -5.04 -8.71 11.80
N HIS A 285 -5.21 -8.29 10.55
CA HIS A 285 -6.20 -7.29 10.16
C HIS A 285 -7.63 -7.79 10.23
N TRP A 286 -7.88 -9.06 9.89
CA TRP A 286 -9.19 -9.69 10.12
C TRP A 286 -9.59 -9.66 11.59
N LEU A 287 -8.67 -10.00 12.49
CA LEU A 287 -8.90 -9.90 13.93
C LEU A 287 -9.16 -8.46 14.41
N GLN A 288 -8.49 -7.47 13.80
CA GLN A 288 -8.73 -6.05 14.07
C GLN A 288 -10.13 -5.62 13.60
N ALA A 289 -10.54 -5.98 12.38
CA ALA A 289 -11.83 -5.65 11.81
C ALA A 289 -12.99 -6.21 12.66
N HIS A 290 -12.84 -7.44 13.15
CA HIS A 290 -13.85 -8.12 13.97
C HIS A 290 -13.60 -8.00 15.48
N ALA A 291 -12.81 -7.01 15.90
CA ALA A 291 -12.36 -6.89 17.29
C ALA A 291 -13.51 -6.78 18.29
N GLY A 292 -14.56 -6.03 17.94
CA GLY A 292 -15.76 -5.87 18.78
C GLY A 292 -16.52 -7.19 18.97
N GLU A 293 -16.74 -7.93 17.87
CA GLU A 293 -17.48 -9.19 17.88
C GLU A 293 -16.72 -10.31 18.60
N LEU A 294 -15.39 -10.31 18.51
CA LEU A 294 -14.51 -11.31 19.11
C LEU A 294 -14.03 -10.93 20.51
N ASN A 295 -14.44 -9.77 21.03
CA ASN A 295 -14.02 -9.22 22.32
C ASN A 295 -12.47 -9.15 22.45
N VAL A 296 -11.82 -8.68 21.38
CA VAL A 296 -10.36 -8.57 21.30
C VAL A 296 -9.85 -7.50 22.27
N LYS A 297 -8.77 -7.81 22.97
CA LYS A 297 -8.03 -6.90 23.85
C LYS A 297 -6.85 -6.29 23.10
N TYR A 298 -6.04 -7.11 22.45
CA TYR A 298 -4.96 -6.71 21.56
C TYR A 298 -4.57 -7.85 20.60
N VAL A 299 -3.91 -7.49 19.51
CA VAL A 299 -3.31 -8.40 18.52
C VAL A 299 -1.82 -8.04 18.38
N ILE A 300 -0.94 -9.03 18.32
CA ILE A 300 0.50 -8.83 18.09
C ILE A 300 0.91 -9.64 16.86
N TYR A 301 1.62 -9.01 15.94
CA TYR A 301 2.22 -9.67 14.80
C TYR A 301 3.40 -8.84 14.27
N ASP A 302 4.46 -9.50 13.82
CA ASP A 302 5.54 -8.89 13.03
C ASP A 302 6.18 -7.66 13.69
N ASP A 303 6.54 -7.75 14.98
CA ASP A 303 6.99 -6.62 15.83
C ASP A 303 6.01 -5.44 15.96
N HIS A 304 4.73 -5.67 15.71
CA HIS A 304 3.69 -4.66 15.90
C HIS A 304 2.60 -5.17 16.82
N VAL A 305 1.93 -4.23 17.48
CA VAL A 305 0.80 -4.50 18.35
C VAL A 305 -0.29 -3.48 18.11
N TRP A 306 -1.49 -4.00 17.88
CA TRP A 306 -2.73 -3.25 17.85
C TRP A 306 -3.52 -3.49 19.13
N ARG A 307 -4.10 -2.42 19.68
CA ARG A 307 -4.79 -2.46 20.98
C ARG A 307 -6.20 -1.94 20.81
N ALA A 308 -7.21 -2.78 21.02
CA ALA A 308 -8.61 -2.39 20.86
C ALA A 308 -8.97 -1.19 21.75
N TYR A 309 -8.45 -1.17 22.99
CA TYR A 309 -8.67 -0.08 23.96
C TYR A 309 -7.92 1.23 23.65
N ARG A 310 -7.10 1.25 22.58
CA ARG A 310 -6.41 2.44 22.03
C ARG A 310 -6.40 2.38 20.50
N SER A 311 -7.52 1.97 19.90
CA SER A 311 -7.62 1.70 18.47
C SER A 311 -7.23 2.90 17.59
N SER A 312 -7.44 4.14 18.08
CA SER A 312 -7.03 5.37 17.40
C SER A 312 -5.51 5.54 17.23
N GLN A 313 -4.70 4.76 17.95
CA GLN A 313 -3.23 4.76 17.79
C GLN A 313 -2.77 3.82 16.66
N GLY A 314 -3.68 3.03 16.09
CA GLY A 314 -3.35 2.04 15.07
C GLY A 314 -2.38 0.97 15.57
N TRP A 315 -1.63 0.39 14.63
CA TRP A 315 -0.52 -0.51 14.92
C TRP A 315 0.68 0.28 15.42
N THR A 316 1.26 -0.17 16.54
CA THR A 316 2.44 0.47 17.15
C THR A 316 3.57 -0.54 17.30
N PRO A 317 4.83 -0.10 17.37
CA PRO A 317 5.95 -1.01 17.62
C PRO A 317 5.74 -1.83 18.89
N TYR A 318 5.97 -3.14 18.77
CA TYR A 318 6.00 -4.09 19.87
C TYR A 318 7.45 -4.37 20.23
N THR A 319 7.77 -4.25 21.51
CA THR A 319 9.04 -4.71 22.06
C THR A 319 8.74 -5.83 23.05
N HIS A 320 9.27 -7.02 22.78
CA HIS A 320 9.11 -8.13 23.69
C HIS A 320 9.87 -7.83 25.01
N PRO A 321 9.31 -8.21 26.17
CA PRO A 321 9.82 -7.74 27.46
C PRO A 321 11.16 -8.40 27.86
N ASN A 322 11.41 -9.64 27.45
CA ASN A 322 12.59 -10.42 27.84
C ASN A 322 12.99 -11.41 26.74
N GLY A 323 14.27 -11.80 26.67
CA GLY A 323 14.81 -12.83 25.77
C GLY A 323 15.69 -12.28 24.63
N PRO A 324 16.12 -13.12 23.68
CA PRO A 324 16.92 -12.67 22.55
C PRO A 324 16.11 -11.82 21.57
N THR A 325 16.61 -10.63 21.21
CA THR A 325 15.99 -9.71 20.23
C THR A 325 16.02 -10.23 18.79
N SER A 326 16.61 -11.40 18.54
CA SER A 326 16.59 -12.08 17.26
C SER A 326 15.60 -13.23 17.19
N ASN A 327 14.92 -13.57 18.29
CA ASN A 327 14.02 -14.72 18.33
C ASN A 327 12.69 -14.39 17.61
N PRO A 328 12.34 -15.09 16.51
CA PRO A 328 11.15 -14.79 15.72
C PRO A 328 9.85 -15.00 16.50
N THR A 329 9.80 -16.01 17.37
CA THR A 329 8.63 -16.26 18.22
C THR A 329 8.41 -15.14 19.24
N LEU A 330 9.46 -14.66 19.90
CA LEU A 330 9.31 -13.54 20.85
C LEU A 330 8.88 -12.24 20.15
N ARG A 331 9.33 -12.05 18.90
CA ARG A 331 8.97 -10.93 18.02
C ARG A 331 7.64 -11.11 17.30
N HIS A 332 6.99 -12.27 17.46
CA HIS A 332 5.74 -12.61 16.78
C HIS A 332 5.86 -12.55 15.25
N LEU A 333 7.03 -12.89 14.70
CA LEU A 333 7.24 -12.97 13.25
C LEU A 333 6.62 -14.26 12.67
N ASP A 334 6.60 -15.33 13.46
CA ASP A 334 6.17 -16.68 13.05
C ASP A 334 4.70 -17.02 13.38
N HIS A 335 4.02 -16.15 14.13
CA HIS A 335 2.62 -16.33 14.52
C HIS A 335 1.91 -15.02 14.79
N VAL A 336 0.59 -15.00 14.53
CA VAL A 336 -0.30 -13.92 14.98
C VAL A 336 -0.81 -14.28 16.37
N HIS A 337 -0.63 -13.38 17.33
CA HIS A 337 -1.11 -13.55 18.70
C HIS A 337 -2.40 -12.75 18.93
N LEU A 338 -3.46 -13.45 19.30
CA LEU A 338 -4.73 -12.87 19.74
C LEU A 338 -4.81 -12.92 21.26
N SER A 339 -5.11 -11.78 21.89
CA SER A 339 -5.57 -11.72 23.28
C SER A 339 -6.99 -11.14 23.36
N VAL A 340 -7.84 -11.70 24.21
CA VAL A 340 -9.23 -11.27 24.43
C VAL A 340 -9.43 -10.73 25.84
N ASN A 341 -10.50 -9.95 26.04
CA ASN A 341 -10.93 -9.58 27.38
C ASN A 341 -11.53 -10.81 28.09
N GLY A 342 -11.36 -10.86 29.41
CA GLY A 342 -11.93 -11.89 30.28
C GLY A 342 -13.38 -11.63 30.65
#